data_AF-A0A0R2WRR3-F1
#
_entry.id   AF-A0A0R2WRR3-F1
#
_cell.length_a   1.000
_cell.length_b   1.000
_cell.length_c   1.000
_cell.angle_alpha   90.00
_cell.angle_beta   90.00
_cell.angle_gamma   90.00
#
_symmetry.space_group_name_H-M   'P 1'
#
loop_
_entity.id
_entity.type
_entity.pdbx_description
1 polymer ?
#
loop_
_entity_poly.entity_id
_entity_poly.type
_entity_poly.pdbx_seq_one_letter_code
_entity_poly.pdbx_strand_id
1 'polypeptide(L)' 'MTQNPPSIRPDLAPKALILDTARPGQPRIGMVSLGCPKALVDSERILTRLRAEGYAISPDYAGADAVIVN' A
#
# COMPACT_ATOMS: atom_id res chain seq x y z
N MET A 1 3.63 33.44 25.17
CA MET A 1 2.73 32.92 24.11
C MET A 1 3.54 32.00 23.22
N THR A 2 3.39 30.69 23.39
CA THR A 2 4.16 29.67 22.67
C THR A 2 3.62 29.60 21.24
N GLN A 3 4.24 30.31 20.32
CA GLN A 3 3.82 30.33 18.92
C GLN A 3 4.25 29.00 18.28
N ASN A 4 3.29 28.25 17.75
CA ASN A 4 3.54 26.96 17.14
C ASN A 4 4.53 27.13 15.97
N PRO A 5 5.67 26.41 15.95
CA PRO A 5 6.68 26.60 14.91
C PRO A 5 6.08 26.34 13.51
N PRO A 6 6.51 27.09 12.48
CA PRO A 6 5.91 27.06 11.15
C PRO A 6 5.94 25.68 10.47
N SER A 7 6.84 24.79 10.91
CA SER A 7 6.99 23.42 10.40
C SER A 7 5.88 22.43 10.82
N ILE A 8 5.05 22.78 11.81
CA ILE A 8 3.99 21.87 12.36
C ILE A 8 2.59 22.44 12.11
N ARG A 9 2.47 23.38 11.15
CA ARG A 9 1.21 24.02 10.78
C ARG A 9 0.39 23.12 9.85
N PRO A 10 -0.83 22.69 10.25
CA PRO A 10 -1.67 21.82 9.42
C PRO A 10 -2.07 22.46 8.08
N ASP A 11 -2.16 23.79 8.02
CA ASP A 11 -2.44 24.59 6.82
C ASP A 11 -1.31 24.59 5.79
N LEU A 12 -0.09 24.23 6.21
CA LEU A 12 1.09 24.10 5.35
C LEU A 12 1.43 22.64 5.04
N ALA A 13 0.53 21.69 5.37
CA ALA A 13 0.75 20.29 5.07
C ALA A 13 0.93 20.08 3.55
N PRO A 14 1.95 19.33 3.11
CA PRO A 14 2.13 19.03 1.71
C PRO A 14 0.89 18.31 1.17
N LYS A 15 0.49 18.64 -0.06
CA LYS A 15 -0.60 17.96 -0.76
C LYS A 15 -0.30 16.46 -0.76
N ALA A 16 -1.25 15.64 -0.30
CA ALA A 16 -1.08 14.20 -0.26
C ALA A 16 -0.80 13.68 -1.68
N LEU A 17 0.40 13.15 -1.89
CA LEU A 17 0.80 12.46 -3.11
C LEU A 17 0.58 10.96 -2.86
N ILE A 18 -0.48 10.41 -3.44
CA ILE A 18 -0.66 8.96 -3.48
C ILE A 18 0.21 8.46 -4.64
N LEU A 19 1.46 8.13 -4.32
CA LEU A 19 2.39 7.54 -5.26
C LEU A 19 2.14 6.02 -5.27
N ASP A 20 1.79 5.47 -6.43
CA ASP A 20 1.69 4.02 -6.65
C ASP A 20 3.05 3.32 -6.65
N THR A 21 4.15 4.08 -6.53
CA THR A 21 5.51 3.55 -6.52
C THR A 21 5.92 3.14 -5.11
N ALA A 22 6.39 1.89 -5.00
CA ALA A 22 6.94 1.36 -3.75
C ALA A 22 8.11 2.24 -3.26
N ARG A 23 8.14 2.53 -1.95
CA ARG A 23 9.27 3.23 -1.34
C ARG A 23 10.53 2.35 -1.30
N PRO A 24 11.75 2.93 -1.27
CA PRO A 24 12.97 2.15 -1.10
C PRO A 24 12.88 1.27 0.16
N GLY A 25 13.16 -0.03 0.02
CA GLY A 25 13.07 -1.02 1.11
C GLY A 25 11.65 -1.51 1.43
N GLN A 26 10.62 -1.06 0.69
CA GLN A 26 9.27 -1.57 0.83
C GLN A 26 9.07 -2.84 0.00
N PRO A 27 8.85 -4.01 0.62
CA PRO A 27 8.62 -5.25 -0.12
C PRO A 27 7.31 -5.19 -0.92
N ARG A 28 7.33 -5.78 -2.11
CA ARG A 28 6.25 -5.82 -3.09
C ARG A 28 5.57 -7.17 -3.09
N ILE A 29 4.25 -7.18 -2.94
CA ILE A 29 3.44 -8.39 -2.94
C ILE A 29 2.59 -8.44 -4.22
N GLY A 30 2.64 -9.57 -4.92
CA GLY A 30 1.73 -9.93 -6.00
C GLY A 30 0.58 -10.81 -5.50
N MET A 31 -0.54 -10.81 -6.24
CA MET A 31 -1.74 -11.59 -5.89
C MET A 31 -2.23 -12.40 -7.09
N VAL A 32 -2.60 -13.65 -6.86
CA VAL A 32 -3.30 -14.54 -7.81
C VAL A 32 -4.57 -15.03 -7.14
N SER A 33 -5.72 -14.92 -7.80
CA SER A 33 -6.96 -15.56 -7.34
C SER A 33 -7.36 -16.68 -8.29
N LEU A 34 -7.65 -17.87 -7.75
CA LEU A 34 -8.00 -19.10 -8.49
C LEU A 34 -9.48 -19.19 -8.90
N GLY A 35 -10.28 -18.15 -8.63
CA GLY A 35 -11.56 -17.95 -9.33
C GLY A 35 -12.84 -18.38 -8.62
N CYS A 36 -12.85 -18.47 -7.28
CA CYS A 36 -14.09 -18.58 -6.51
C CYS A 36 -14.59 -17.19 -6.07
N PRO A 37 -15.91 -16.93 -5.99
CA PRO A 37 -16.43 -15.64 -5.50
C PRO A 37 -15.88 -15.24 -4.12
N LYS A 38 -15.67 -16.23 -3.23
CA LYS A 38 -15.03 -16.02 -1.93
C LYS A 38 -13.55 -15.61 -2.06
N ALA A 39 -12.82 -16.16 -3.02
CA ALA A 39 -11.40 -15.88 -3.22
C ALA A 39 -11.17 -14.44 -3.72
N LEU A 40 -12.09 -13.91 -4.54
CA LEU A 40 -12.04 -12.51 -4.97
C LEU A 40 -12.19 -11.54 -3.79
N VAL A 41 -13.24 -11.73 -2.98
CA VAL A 41 -13.50 -10.87 -1.80
C VAL A 41 -12.38 -11.00 -0.76
N ASP A 42 -11.84 -12.19 -0.59
CA ASP A 42 -10.72 -12.42 0.33
C ASP A 42 -9.43 -11.76 -0.18
N SER A 43 -9.17 -11.80 -1.49
CA SER A 43 -8.03 -11.11 -2.12
C SER A 43 -8.06 -9.60 -1.87
N GLU A 44 -9.23 -8.96 -2.00
CA GLU A 44 -9.38 -7.53 -1.71
C GLU A 44 -9.08 -7.19 -0.24
N ARG A 45 -9.53 -8.05 0.69
CA ARG A 45 -9.27 -7.90 2.14
C ARG A 45 -7.79 -8.07 2.46
N ILE A 46 -7.14 -9.08 1.89
CA ILE A 46 -5.70 -9.34 2.04
C ILE A 46 -4.91 -8.14 1.54
N LEU A 47 -5.18 -7.65 0.33
CA LEU A 47 -4.46 -6.52 -0.27
C LEU A 47 -4.63 -5.23 0.55
N THR A 48 -5.84 -4.97 1.05
CA THR A 48 -6.12 -3.81 1.92
C THR A 48 -5.30 -3.88 3.21
N ARG A 49 -5.23 -5.06 3.83
CA ARG A 49 -4.47 -5.27 5.06
C ARG A 49 -2.96 -5.09 4.84
N LEU A 50 -2.43 -5.67 3.77
CA LEU A 50 -1.01 -5.54 3.42
C LEU A 50 -0.62 -4.08 3.14
N ARG A 51 -1.47 -3.32 2.45
CA ARG A 51 -1.24 -1.88 2.27
C ARG A 51 -1.21 -1.12 3.59
N ALA A 52 -2.11 -1.43 4.53
CA ALA A 52 -2.14 -0.82 5.85
C ALA A 52 -0.90 -1.17 6.70
N GLU A 53 -0.33 -2.35 6.51
CA GLU A 53 0.94 -2.77 7.13
C GLU A 53 2.18 -2.21 6.42
N GLY A 54 1.99 -1.47 5.32
CA GLY A 54 3.05 -0.80 4.62
C GLY A 54 3.76 -1.65 3.58
N TYR A 55 3.14 -2.72 3.07
CA TYR A 55 3.62 -3.40 1.87
C TYR A 55 3.23 -2.65 0.60
N ALA A 56 4.07 -2.73 -0.43
CA ALA A 56 3.71 -2.30 -1.77
C ALA A 56 2.99 -3.42 -2.53
N ILE A 57 2.09 -3.07 -3.44
CA ILE A 57 1.41 -4.05 -4.29
C ILE A 57 2.01 -3.98 -5.68
N SER A 58 2.47 -5.13 -6.18
CA SER A 58 2.98 -5.23 -7.54
C SER A 58 1.84 -5.44 -8.53
N PRO A 59 1.82 -4.74 -9.68
CA PRO A 59 0.84 -4.99 -10.75
C PRO A 59 1.16 -6.27 -11.55
N ASP A 60 2.37 -6.82 -11.41
CA ASP A 60 2.85 -7.99 -12.12
C ASP A 60 3.69 -8.91 -11.21
N TYR A 61 3.88 -10.17 -11.62
CA TYR A 61 4.62 -11.16 -10.83
C TYR A 61 6.15 -10.98 -10.88
N ALA A 62 6.68 -10.41 -11.96
CA ALA A 62 8.13 -10.25 -12.12
C ALA A 62 8.69 -9.16 -11.20
N GLY A 63 7.88 -8.14 -10.88
CA GLY A 63 8.19 -7.05 -9.97
C GLY A 63 7.78 -7.30 -8.51
N ALA A 64 7.31 -8.50 -8.18
CA ALA A 64 6.93 -8.88 -6.82
C ALA A 64 8.07 -9.63 -6.10
N ASP A 65 8.28 -9.33 -4.83
CA ASP A 65 9.21 -10.07 -3.96
C ASP A 65 8.58 -11.38 -3.46
N ALA A 66 7.25 -11.41 -3.35
CA ALA A 66 6.48 -12.61 -3.04
C ALA A 66 5.10 -12.58 -3.73
N VAL A 67 4.54 -13.76 -3.98
CA VAL A 67 3.22 -13.92 -4.60
C VAL A 67 2.32 -14.75 -3.71
N ILE A 68 1.11 -14.24 -3.44
CA ILE A 68 0.06 -14.95 -2.72
C ILE A 68 -0.90 -15.57 -3.75
N VAL A 69 -1.28 -16.83 -3.54
CA VAL A 69 -2.25 -17.55 -4.37
C VAL A 69 -3.45 -17.94 -3.50
N ASN A 70 -4.65 -17.57 -3.92
CA ASN A 70 -5.92 -17.79 -3.20
C ASN A 70 -7.01 -18.38 -4.09
#